data_AF-A0A4S0N3I1-F1
#
_entry.id   AF-A0A4S0N3I1-F1
#
_cell.length_a   1.000
_cell.length_b   1.000
_cell.length_c   1.000
_cell.angle_alpha   90.00
_cell.angle_beta   90.00
_cell.angle_gamma   90.00
#
_symmetry.space_group_name_H-M   'P 1'
#
loop_
_entity.id
_entity.type
_entity.pdbx_description
1 polymer ?
#
loop_
_entity_poly.entity_id
_entity_poly.type
_entity_poly.pdbx_seq_one_letter_code
_entity_poly.pdbx_strand_id
1 'polypeptide(L)'
;DKSVRYLRRMLTAEPSFRLIELSRNFGHQIAITAGMEAAAGDAVIVMDADLQDPPEVVLDLVAKWKEGFEIVYARRVRREGESWFKRFTASVFYRLLEKMTPVDIPRDVGDFRLVGRKALETF
;
A
#
# COMPACT_ATOMS: atom_id res chain seq x y z
N ASP A 1 -23.18 3.17 -0.55
CA ASP A 1 -22.36 1.96 -0.48
C ASP A 1 -23.07 0.80 -1.18
N LYS A 2 -22.60 0.42 -2.38
CA LYS A 2 -23.09 -0.72 -3.18
C LYS A 2 -21.92 -1.63 -3.61
N SER A 3 -20.73 -1.41 -3.04
CA SER A 3 -19.45 -1.92 -3.55
C SER A 3 -19.40 -3.44 -3.51
N VAL A 4 -19.79 -4.05 -2.39
CA VAL A 4 -19.86 -5.52 -2.23
C VAL A 4 -20.75 -6.15 -3.29
N ARG A 5 -21.91 -5.56 -3.57
CA ARG A 5 -22.84 -6.09 -4.59
C ARG A 5 -22.22 -6.06 -5.98
N TYR A 6 -21.51 -4.99 -6.32
CA TYR A 6 -20.80 -4.88 -7.59
C TYR A 6 -19.67 -5.92 -7.69
N LEU A 7 -18.83 -6.02 -6.66
CA LEU A 7 -17.72 -6.97 -6.61
C LEU A 7 -18.21 -8.41 -6.73
N ARG A 8 -19.27 -8.82 -6.04
CA ARG A 8 -19.85 -10.17 -6.18
C ARG A 8 -20.29 -10.51 -7.60
N ARG A 9 -20.78 -9.54 -8.37
CA ARG A 9 -21.11 -9.74 -9.80
C ARG A 9 -19.86 -9.84 -10.67
N MET A 10 -18.81 -9.10 -10.32
CA MET A 10 -17.54 -9.17 -11.04
C MET A 10 -16.87 -10.53 -10.85
N LEU A 11 -16.94 -11.12 -9.65
CA LEU A 11 -16.38 -12.45 -9.35
C LEU A 11 -16.94 -13.57 -10.24
N THR A 12 -18.16 -13.44 -10.76
CA THR A 12 -18.72 -14.46 -11.66
C THR A 12 -18.11 -14.41 -13.06
N ALA A 13 -17.56 -13.25 -13.46
CA ALA A 13 -16.94 -13.06 -14.77
C ALA A 13 -15.42 -13.21 -14.72
N GLU A 14 -14.79 -12.88 -13.58
CA GLU A 14 -13.34 -12.83 -13.47
C GLU A 14 -12.83 -13.64 -12.27
N PRO A 15 -12.40 -14.90 -12.49
CA PRO A 15 -11.98 -15.82 -11.43
C PRO A 15 -10.65 -15.43 -10.76
N SER A 16 -9.92 -14.48 -11.35
CA SER A 16 -8.68 -13.91 -10.79
C SER A 16 -8.94 -13.00 -9.59
N PHE A 17 -10.15 -12.47 -9.45
CA PHE A 17 -10.52 -11.66 -8.29
C PHE A 17 -11.02 -12.52 -7.14
N ARG A 18 -10.75 -12.06 -5.92
CA ARG A 18 -11.30 -12.61 -4.67
C ARG A 18 -11.80 -11.46 -3.82
N LEU A 19 -12.91 -11.68 -3.11
CA LEU A 19 -13.50 -10.70 -2.20
C LEU A 19 -13.38 -11.20 -0.76
N ILE A 20 -12.85 -10.35 0.11
CA ILE A 20 -12.88 -10.55 1.56
C ILE A 20 -13.83 -9.49 2.12
N GLU A 21 -14.96 -9.93 2.63
CA GLU A 21 -15.94 -9.07 3.27
C GLU A 21 -15.81 -9.22 4.79
N LEU A 22 -15.34 -8.16 5.44
CA LEU A 22 -15.25 -8.12 6.91
C LEU A 22 -16.66 -8.00 7.51
N SER A 23 -16.87 -8.57 8.69
CA SER A 23 -18.17 -8.58 9.37
C SER A 23 -18.72 -7.17 9.71
N ARG A 24 -17.83 -6.17 9.76
CA ARG A 24 -18.12 -4.75 9.94
C ARG A 24 -16.93 -3.91 9.48
N ASN A 25 -17.06 -2.59 9.55
CA ASN A 25 -15.92 -1.69 9.31
C ASN A 25 -14.94 -1.75 10.50
N PHE A 26 -13.72 -2.24 10.25
CA PHE A 26 -12.62 -2.28 11.21
C PHE A 26 -11.55 -1.20 10.95
N GLY A 27 -11.74 -0.38 9.91
CA GLY A 27 -10.76 0.60 9.47
C GLY A 27 -9.74 0.04 8.49
N HIS A 28 -9.00 0.96 7.88
CA HIS A 28 -8.12 0.73 6.73
C HIS A 28 -7.01 -0.29 7.00
N GLN A 29 -6.27 -0.11 8.10
CA GLN A 29 -5.12 -0.96 8.41
C GLN A 29 -5.52 -2.42 8.66
N ILE A 30 -6.65 -2.67 9.34
CA ILE A 30 -7.14 -4.04 9.58
C ILE A 30 -7.59 -4.70 8.27
N ALA A 31 -8.20 -3.95 7.36
CA ALA A 31 -8.58 -4.47 6.05
C ALA A 31 -7.35 -4.86 5.20
N ILE A 32 -6.29 -4.04 5.23
CA ILE A 32 -5.02 -4.36 4.56
C ILE A 32 -4.41 -5.63 5.15
N THR A 33 -4.31 -5.75 6.48
CA THR A 33 -3.78 -6.95 7.14
C THR A 33 -4.55 -8.21 6.75
N ALA A 34 -5.89 -8.19 6.83
CA ALA A 34 -6.71 -9.32 6.41
C ALA A 34 -6.50 -9.70 4.93
N GLY A 35 -6.32 -8.71 4.07
CA GLY A 35 -5.98 -8.92 2.66
C GLY A 35 -4.61 -9.57 2.47
N MET A 36 -3.59 -9.12 3.21
CA MET A 36 -2.24 -9.66 3.15
C MET A 36 -2.20 -11.12 3.66
N GLU A 37 -2.88 -11.44 4.76
CA GLU A 37 -2.95 -12.80 5.31
C GLU A 37 -3.62 -13.78 4.34
N ALA A 38 -4.65 -13.34 3.61
CA ALA A 38 -5.36 -14.17 2.65
C ALA A 38 -4.70 -14.26 1.25
N ALA A 39 -3.67 -13.44 1.00
CA ALA A 39 -2.98 -13.40 -0.27
C ALA A 39 -2.10 -14.65 -0.45
N ALA A 40 -2.16 -15.25 -1.64
CA ALA A 40 -1.48 -16.51 -1.95
C ALA A 40 -0.20 -16.34 -2.79
N GLY A 41 0.10 -15.11 -3.24
CA GLY A 41 1.26 -14.84 -4.09
C GLY A 41 2.58 -14.80 -3.30
N ASP A 42 3.70 -14.91 -4.01
CA ASP A 42 5.06 -14.77 -3.44
C ASP A 42 5.42 -13.33 -3.07
N ALA A 43 4.65 -12.37 -3.58
CA ALA A 43 4.67 -10.97 -3.20
C ALA A 43 3.25 -10.42 -3.19
N VAL A 44 2.99 -9.45 -2.33
CA VAL A 44 1.71 -8.77 -2.17
C VAL A 44 1.89 -7.29 -2.43
N ILE A 45 1.02 -6.73 -3.26
CA ILE A 45 0.97 -5.28 -3.50
C ILE A 45 -0.27 -4.73 -2.82
N VAL A 46 -0.07 -3.68 -2.05
CA VAL A 46 -1.15 -2.89 -1.44
C VAL A 46 -1.31 -1.61 -2.26
N MET A 47 -2.55 -1.26 -2.62
CA MET A 47 -2.87 -0.08 -3.43
C MET A 47 -4.30 0.39 -3.11
N ASP A 48 -4.52 1.70 -3.13
CA ASP A 48 -5.85 2.28 -2.96
C ASP A 48 -6.70 2.16 -4.23
N ALA A 49 -8.01 2.02 -4.06
CA ALA A 49 -8.97 1.80 -5.16
C ALA A 49 -9.37 3.09 -5.90
N ASP A 50 -8.85 4.26 -5.49
CA ASP A 50 -9.21 5.57 -6.04
C ASP A 50 -8.34 6.01 -7.22
N LEU A 51 -7.37 5.18 -7.61
CA LEU A 51 -6.42 5.40 -8.71
C LEU A 51 -5.56 6.66 -8.56
N GLN A 52 -5.39 7.19 -7.34
CA GLN A 52 -4.37 8.22 -7.11
C GLN A 52 -2.95 7.71 -7.35
N ASP A 53 -2.76 6.41 -7.15
CA ASP A 53 -1.51 5.71 -7.41
C ASP A 53 -1.62 4.96 -8.76
N PRO A 54 -0.73 5.21 -9.73
CA PRO A 54 -0.84 4.61 -11.07
C PRO A 54 -0.57 3.10 -11.01
N PRO A 55 -1.49 2.25 -11.50
CA PRO A 55 -1.29 0.81 -11.51
C PRO A 55 -0.04 0.35 -12.28
N GLU A 56 0.44 1.14 -13.24
CA GLU A 56 1.63 0.82 -14.04
C GLU A 56 2.90 0.70 -13.19
N VAL A 57 2.96 1.44 -12.07
CA VAL A 57 4.11 1.43 -11.12
C VAL A 57 4.27 0.05 -10.46
N VAL A 58 3.23 -0.79 -10.46
CA VAL A 58 3.31 -2.19 -10.02
C VAL A 58 4.46 -2.93 -10.70
N LEU A 59 4.70 -2.68 -11.98
CA LEU A 59 5.76 -3.35 -12.73
C LEU A 59 7.15 -2.98 -12.21
N ASP A 60 7.35 -1.72 -11.83
CA ASP A 60 8.61 -1.24 -11.24
C ASP A 60 8.84 -1.84 -9.85
N LEU A 61 7.78 -1.94 -9.03
CA LEU A 61 7.84 -2.58 -7.72
C LEU A 61 8.24 -4.04 -7.84
N VAL A 62 7.63 -4.78 -8.77
CA VAL A 62 7.95 -6.19 -9.03
C VAL A 62 9.37 -6.35 -9.56
N ALA A 63 9.86 -5.45 -10.42
CA ALA A 63 11.23 -5.47 -10.90
C ALA A 63 12.22 -5.35 -9.74
N LYS A 64 11.99 -4.41 -8.82
CA LYS A 64 12.81 -4.26 -7.60
C LYS A 64 12.71 -5.47 -6.69
N TRP A 65 11.53 -6.03 -6.49
CA TRP A 65 11.40 -7.27 -5.72
C TRP A 65 12.25 -8.41 -6.28
N LYS A 66 12.28 -8.57 -7.61
CA LYS A 66 13.11 -9.56 -8.29
C LYS A 66 14.61 -9.29 -8.19
N GLU A 67 15.04 -8.07 -7.92
CA GLU A 67 16.44 -7.73 -7.58
C GLU A 67 16.84 -8.20 -6.16
N GLY A 68 15.90 -8.68 -5.35
CA GLY A 68 16.13 -9.21 -4.00
C GLY A 68 15.62 -8.31 -2.87
N PHE A 69 14.93 -7.21 -3.18
CA PHE A 69 14.33 -6.34 -2.16
C PHE A 69 13.01 -6.94 -1.65
N GLU A 70 12.93 -7.27 -0.37
CA GLU A 70 11.73 -7.90 0.22
C GLU A 70 10.61 -6.88 0.56
N ILE A 71 10.93 -5.58 0.65
CA ILE A 71 9.95 -4.50 0.82
C ILE A 71 10.30 -3.37 -0.14
N VAL A 72 9.37 -2.98 -1.00
CA VAL A 72 9.55 -1.92 -2.00
C VAL A 72 8.44 -0.89 -1.88
N TYR A 73 8.80 0.38 -1.68
CA TYR A 73 7.84 1.47 -1.56
C TYR A 73 7.75 2.27 -2.86
N ALA A 74 6.52 2.59 -3.29
CA ALA A 74 6.32 3.62 -4.29
C ALA A 74 6.41 4.99 -3.61
N ARG A 75 7.36 5.83 -4.04
CA ARG A 75 7.50 7.20 -3.54
C ARG A 75 7.00 8.19 -4.57
N ARG A 76 6.13 9.11 -4.16
CA ARG A 76 5.66 10.20 -5.04
C ARG A 76 6.79 11.18 -5.33
N VAL A 77 7.19 11.30 -6.60
CA VAL A 77 8.29 12.18 -7.04
C VAL A 77 7.88 13.66 -7.06
N ARG A 78 6.60 13.96 -7.33
CA ARG A 78 6.06 15.33 -7.35
C ARG A 78 4.68 15.39 -6.69
N ARG A 79 4.47 16.40 -5.85
CA ARG A 79 3.17 16.78 -5.29
C ARG A 79 2.75 18.08 -5.96
N GLU A 80 2.01 18.00 -7.06
CA GLU A 80 1.37 19.18 -7.62
C GLU A 80 0.30 19.68 -6.64
N GLY A 81 0.41 20.94 -6.20
CA GLY A 81 -0.60 21.57 -5.35
C GLY A 81 -0.31 21.65 -3.84
N GLU A 82 0.86 21.23 -3.35
CA GLU A 82 1.21 21.48 -1.94
C GLU A 82 1.65 22.92 -1.69
N SER A 83 0.84 23.66 -0.93
CA SER A 83 1.21 24.96 -0.37
C SER A 83 2.51 24.86 0.45
N TRP A 84 3.34 25.91 0.40
CA TRP A 84 4.62 26.01 1.12
C TRP A 84 4.49 25.68 2.61
N PHE A 85 3.33 25.98 3.21
CA PHE A 85 3.02 25.65 4.60
C PHE A 85 2.97 24.14 4.88
N LYS A 86 2.35 23.33 4.00
CA LYS A 86 2.27 21.87 4.16
C LYS A 86 3.65 21.21 4.03
N ARG A 87 4.49 21.73 3.13
CA ARG A 87 5.88 21.27 2.97
C ARG A 87 6.71 21.58 4.21
N PHE A 88 6.51 22.77 4.80
CA PHE A 88 7.21 23.18 6.01
C PHE A 88 6.81 22.31 7.21
N THR A 89 5.52 22.16 7.49
CA THR A 89 5.03 21.38 8.64
C THR A 89 5.40 19.90 8.53
N ALA A 90 5.30 19.31 7.34
CA ALA A 90 5.78 17.95 7.11
C ALA A 90 7.29 17.83 7.39
N SER A 91 8.11 18.78 6.93
CA SER A 91 9.56 18.73 7.18
C SER A 91 9.91 18.79 8.67
N VAL A 92 9.19 19.59 9.46
CA VAL A 92 9.39 19.71 10.91
C VAL A 92 8.97 18.43 11.62
N PHE A 93 7.82 17.87 11.26
CA PHE A 93 7.34 16.60 11.80
C PHE A 93 8.36 15.48 11.55
N TYR A 94 8.82 15.28 10.31
CA TYR A 94 9.78 14.23 10.00
C TYR A 94 11.14 14.44 10.67
N ARG A 95 11.63 15.69 10.82
CA ARG A 95 12.88 15.96 11.55
C ARG A 95 12.78 15.67 13.05
N LEU A 96 11.60 15.86 13.66
CA LEU A 96 11.37 15.50 15.06
C LEU A 96 11.27 13.98 15.20
N LEU A 97 10.52 13.34 14.32
CA LEU A 97 10.35 11.89 14.28
C LEU A 97 11.71 11.20 14.15
N GLU A 98 12.53 11.59 13.16
CA GLU A 98 13.87 11.04 12.92
C GLU A 98 14.83 11.18 14.13
N LYS A 99 14.66 12.22 14.96
CA LYS A 99 15.42 12.35 16.22
C LYS A 99 14.92 11.45 17.34
N MET A 100 13.66 11.01 17.27
CA MET A 100 13.00 10.21 18.29
C MET A 100 12.98 8.71 17.96
N THR A 101 13.28 8.33 16.72
CA THR A 101 13.30 6.92 16.29
C THR A 101 14.64 6.55 15.65
N PRO A 102 15.23 5.40 15.99
CA PRO A 102 16.42 4.87 15.33
C PRO A 102 16.12 4.27 13.94
N VAL A 103 14.85 4.23 13.53
CA VAL A 103 14.40 3.69 12.25
C VAL A 103 14.37 4.81 11.22
N ASP A 104 15.00 4.55 10.07
CA ASP A 104 14.96 5.44 8.91
C ASP A 104 13.56 5.38 8.30
N ILE A 105 12.75 6.42 8.53
CA ILE A 105 11.36 6.46 8.08
C ILE A 105 11.34 7.05 6.66
N PRO A 106 10.98 6.26 5.64
CA PRO A 106 10.92 6.75 4.28
C PRO A 106 9.93 7.91 4.20
N ARG A 107 10.39 9.08 3.78
CA ARG A 107 9.52 10.25 3.63
C ARG A 107 8.69 10.09 2.36
N ASP A 108 7.41 10.45 2.45
CA ASP A 108 6.47 10.49 1.32
C ASP A 108 6.13 9.11 0.70
N VAL A 109 6.23 8.05 1.48
CA VAL A 109 5.70 6.73 1.09
C VAL A 109 4.26 6.61 1.57
N GLY A 110 3.36 6.28 0.65
CA GLY A 110 1.96 5.97 0.95
C GLY A 110 1.77 4.49 1.27
N ASP A 111 0.53 4.02 1.23
CA ASP A 111 0.22 2.60 1.34
C ASP A 111 0.56 1.81 0.07
N PHE A 112 0.92 2.49 -1.03
CA PHE A 112 1.38 1.83 -2.25
C PHE A 112 2.78 1.22 -2.09
N ARG A 113 2.79 -0.09 -1.85
CA ARG A 113 4.02 -0.86 -1.60
C ARG A 113 3.87 -2.31 -2.05
N LEU A 114 5.01 -2.94 -2.28
CA LEU A 114 5.16 -4.38 -2.42
C LEU A 114 5.82 -4.94 -1.17
N VAL A 115 5.26 -6.04 -0.66
CA VAL A 115 5.83 -6.83 0.44
C VAL A 115 6.01 -8.27 -0.04
N GLY A 116 7.24 -8.76 -0.01
CA GLY A 116 7.58 -10.15 -0.32
C GLY A 116 7.07 -11.10 0.77
N ARG A 117 6.78 -12.35 0.39
CA ARG A 117 6.25 -13.37 1.30
C ARG A 117 7.14 -13.62 2.51
N LYS A 118 8.47 -13.59 2.35
CA LYS A 118 9.40 -13.74 3.48
C LYS A 118 9.24 -12.63 4.51
N ALA A 119 9.09 -11.38 4.05
CA ALA A 119 8.85 -10.26 4.94
C ALA A 119 7.50 -10.36 5.64
N LEU A 120 6.44 -10.84 4.96
CA LEU A 120 5.13 -11.07 5.57
C LEU A 120 5.16 -12.14 6.67
N GLU A 121 5.87 -13.25 6.45
CA GLU A 121 5.91 -14.41 7.37
C GLU A 121 6.88 -14.22 8.54
N THR A 122 7.65 -13.12 8.56
CA THR A 122 8.60 -12.82 9.65
C THR A 122 7.91 -12.12 10.84
N PHE A 123 6.69 -11.61 10.66
CA PHE A 123 5.88 -10.97 11.70
C PHE A 123 4.82 -11.92 12.26
#